data_AF-A0A3N5SNI7-F1
#
_entry.id   AF-A0A3N5SNI7-F1
#
_cell.length_a   1.000
_cell.length_b   1.000
_cell.length_c   1.000
_cell.angle_alpha   90.00
_cell.angle_beta   90.00
_cell.angle_gamma   90.00
#
_symmetry.space_group_name_H-M   'P 1'
#
loop_
_entity.id
_entity.type
_entity.pdbx_description
1 polymer ?
#
loop_
_entity_poly.entity_id
_entity_poly.type
_entity_poly.pdbx_seq_one_letter_code
_entity_poly.pdbx_strand_id
1 'polypeptide(L)'
;MKIKPLYFVLSLLVTASMMLAACAPQAAATEAPQAQTEEPAMTEAPTEMSTEAPTEAAPTERHGGWLDEIDVSVVAGDSAISQLQAGAIDFYSFNLASDMYPAIQEAGLESTQSLGGYYGISLNPAVFTDATVLNPFSNRKIREALNWLIDRNYVNQEVFAGGSLPKLLPVTTQLVEYTNLIDTARALESKYAFDLEQAKEVIDVEMEGMGAELGADGKWQFNGAPVSL
;
A
#
# COMPACT_ATOMS: atom_id res chain seq x y z
N MET A 1 -12.99 45.88 3.57
CA MET A 1 -13.18 45.92 2.09
C MET A 1 -11.98 46.63 1.44
N LYS A 2 -10.90 45.88 1.17
CA LYS A 2 -9.63 46.36 0.57
C LYS A 2 -9.10 45.28 -0.41
N ILE A 3 -9.87 44.98 -1.46
CA ILE A 3 -9.53 43.92 -2.44
C ILE A 3 -9.01 44.52 -3.78
N LYS A 4 -9.00 45.85 -3.91
CA LYS A 4 -8.63 46.54 -5.16
C LYS A 4 -7.15 46.46 -5.59
N PRO A 5 -6.11 46.32 -4.72
CA PRO A 5 -4.73 46.31 -5.21
C PRO A 5 -4.29 44.95 -5.77
N LEU A 6 -4.94 43.85 -5.36
CA LEU A 6 -4.53 42.48 -5.73
C LEU A 6 -4.88 42.15 -7.19
N TYR A 7 -6.05 42.61 -7.67
CA TYR A 7 -6.45 42.42 -9.07
C TYR A 7 -5.59 43.22 -10.06
N PHE A 8 -5.04 44.36 -9.62
CA PHE A 8 -4.16 45.18 -10.45
C PHE A 8 -2.79 44.50 -10.65
N VAL A 9 -2.25 43.88 -9.59
CA VAL A 9 -1.01 43.10 -9.65
C VAL A 9 -1.19 41.83 -10.48
N LEU A 10 -2.33 41.14 -10.33
CA LEU A 10 -2.64 39.94 -11.11
C LEU A 10 -2.81 40.25 -12.61
N SER A 11 -3.46 41.39 -12.95
CA SER A 11 -3.62 41.83 -14.34
C SER A 11 -2.30 42.25 -15.00
N LEU A 12 -1.35 42.78 -14.22
CA LEU A 12 -0.03 43.15 -14.73
C LEU A 12 0.86 41.91 -14.96
N LEU A 13 0.70 40.88 -14.12
CA LEU A 13 1.40 39.59 -14.25
C LEU A 13 0.93 38.78 -15.46
N VAL A 14 -0.38 38.77 -15.73
CA VAL A 14 -0.94 38.08 -16.91
C VAL A 14 -0.51 38.78 -18.20
N THR A 15 -0.48 40.11 -18.23
CA THR A 15 -0.02 40.86 -19.42
C THR A 15 1.50 40.75 -19.65
N ALA A 16 2.32 40.69 -18.60
CA ALA A 16 3.75 40.42 -18.72
C ALA A 16 4.04 38.99 -19.22
N SER A 17 3.22 38.01 -18.85
CA SER A 17 3.39 36.62 -19.31
C SER A 17 3.12 36.41 -20.81
N MET A 18 2.30 37.27 -21.43
CA MET A 18 1.98 37.19 -22.86
C MET A 18 3.03 37.82 -23.78
N MET A 19 3.98 38.61 -23.26
CA MET A 19 5.05 39.21 -24.07
C MET A 19 6.32 38.35 -24.18
N LEU A 20 6.44 37.28 -23.38
CA LEU A 20 7.61 36.38 -23.38
C LEU A 20 7.44 35.14 -24.29
N ALA A 21 6.29 34.96 -24.93
CA ALA A 21 6.03 33.84 -25.85
C ALA A 21 6.28 34.18 -27.34
N ALA A 22 6.77 35.38 -27.66
CA ALA A 22 6.95 35.86 -29.04
C ALA A 22 8.32 35.51 -29.68
N CYS A 23 9.01 34.47 -29.19
CA CYS A 23 10.23 33.96 -29.81
C CYS A 23 10.22 32.43 -29.81
N ALA A 24 9.42 31.85 -30.70
CA ALA A 24 9.56 30.47 -31.14
C ALA A 24 9.50 30.43 -32.68
N PRO A 25 10.37 29.67 -33.37
CA PRO A 25 10.32 29.55 -34.82
C PRO A 25 9.02 28.87 -35.26
N GLN A 26 8.44 29.41 -36.33
CA GLN A 26 7.19 28.99 -36.92
C GLN A 26 7.31 27.60 -37.56
N ALA A 27 6.47 26.66 -37.11
CA ALA A 27 6.24 25.39 -37.80
C ALA A 27 5.58 25.67 -39.15
N ALA A 28 6.22 25.23 -40.23
CA ALA A 28 5.66 25.23 -41.57
C ALA A 28 4.54 24.18 -41.66
N ALA A 29 3.47 24.54 -42.36
CA ALA A 29 2.34 23.68 -42.67
C ALA A 29 2.78 22.51 -43.57
N THR A 30 2.41 21.29 -43.17
CA THR A 30 2.56 20.08 -43.97
C THR A 30 1.46 20.03 -45.03
N GLU A 31 1.83 20.15 -46.32
CA GLU A 31 0.99 19.74 -47.44
C GLU A 31 0.88 18.21 -47.50
N ALA A 32 -0.31 17.71 -47.83
CA ALA A 32 -0.56 16.29 -48.05
C ALA A 32 0.09 15.82 -49.37
N PRO A 33 0.86 14.71 -49.40
CA PRO A 33 1.36 14.17 -50.66
C PRO A 33 0.25 13.37 -51.37
N GLN A 34 0.07 13.68 -52.65
CA GLN A 34 -0.68 12.87 -53.60
C GLN A 34 -0.01 11.51 -53.81
N ALA A 35 -0.82 10.48 -53.99
CA ALA A 35 -0.40 9.15 -54.40
C ALA A 35 0.23 9.20 -55.79
N GLN A 36 1.47 8.71 -55.89
CA GLN A 36 2.06 8.23 -57.15
C GLN A 36 2.67 6.85 -56.91
N THR A 37 2.12 5.88 -57.63
CA THR A 37 2.62 4.52 -57.78
C THR A 37 3.73 4.55 -58.83
N GLU A 38 4.97 4.26 -58.45
CA GLU A 38 5.98 3.68 -59.35
C GLU A 38 6.77 2.59 -58.61
N GLU A 39 6.84 1.43 -59.25
CA GLU A 39 7.57 0.21 -58.87
C GLU A 39 9.08 0.34 -59.24
N PRO A 40 9.97 -0.55 -58.77
CA PRO A 40 11.13 -0.20 -57.96
C PRO A 40 12.44 -0.12 -58.76
N ALA A 41 13.32 0.80 -58.35
CA ALA A 41 14.74 0.74 -58.70
C ALA A 41 15.52 0.04 -57.57
N MET A 42 16.29 -0.97 -57.95
CA MET A 42 17.10 -1.85 -57.11
C MET A 42 17.94 -1.08 -56.08
N THR A 43 17.79 -1.46 -54.82
CA THR A 43 18.63 -1.02 -53.70
C THR A 43 19.95 -1.80 -53.72
N GLU A 44 21.08 -1.10 -53.77
CA GLU A 44 22.37 -1.67 -53.40
C GLU A 44 22.35 -1.99 -51.90
N ALA A 45 22.71 -3.25 -51.58
CA ALA A 45 22.68 -3.80 -50.23
C ALA A 45 23.58 -3.00 -49.27
N PRO A 46 23.09 -2.61 -48.09
CA PRO A 46 23.95 -2.18 -46.99
C PRO A 46 24.78 -3.38 -46.52
N THR A 47 26.10 -3.21 -46.50
CA THR A 47 27.07 -4.10 -45.86
C THR A 47 26.57 -4.49 -44.47
N GLU A 48 26.31 -5.78 -44.27
CA GLU A 48 25.94 -6.37 -42.99
C GLU A 48 27.04 -6.07 -41.96
N MET A 49 26.77 -5.15 -41.03
CA MET A 49 27.45 -5.20 -39.74
C MET A 49 26.98 -6.49 -39.08
N SER A 50 27.88 -7.47 -39.05
CA SER A 50 27.73 -8.70 -38.27
C SER A 50 27.38 -8.31 -36.83
N THR A 51 26.10 -8.45 -36.50
CA THR A 51 25.69 -8.58 -35.10
C THR A 51 26.26 -9.91 -34.67
N GLU A 52 27.36 -9.89 -33.90
CA GLU A 52 27.83 -11.11 -33.23
C GLU A 52 26.63 -11.67 -32.46
N ALA A 53 26.15 -12.83 -32.89
CA ALA A 53 25.15 -13.59 -32.16
C ALA A 53 25.67 -13.77 -30.72
N PRO A 54 24.82 -13.66 -29.69
CA PRO A 54 25.21 -13.95 -28.32
C PRO A 54 25.92 -15.31 -28.32
N THR A 55 27.19 -15.34 -27.91
CA THR A 55 27.92 -16.59 -27.77
C THR A 55 27.13 -17.44 -26.80
N GLU A 56 26.51 -18.50 -27.32
CA GLU A 56 25.73 -19.45 -26.54
C GLU A 56 26.69 -20.10 -25.53
N ALA A 57 26.53 -19.76 -24.25
CA ALA A 57 27.36 -20.32 -23.19
C ALA A 57 27.23 -21.85 -23.21
N ALA A 58 28.36 -22.56 -23.18
CA ALA A 58 28.37 -24.01 -23.20
C ALA A 58 27.47 -24.57 -22.06
N PRO A 59 26.65 -25.59 -22.34
CA PRO A 59 25.77 -26.16 -21.33
C PRO A 59 26.57 -26.67 -20.13
N THR A 60 26.16 -26.26 -18.93
CA THR A 60 26.83 -26.59 -17.68
C THR A 60 26.54 -28.02 -17.24
N GLU A 61 27.55 -28.74 -16.77
CA GLU A 61 27.40 -30.05 -16.11
C GLU A 61 26.95 -29.92 -14.64
N ARG A 62 26.80 -28.69 -14.14
CA ARG A 62 26.42 -28.39 -12.76
C ARG A 62 24.96 -28.78 -12.50
N HIS A 63 24.73 -29.52 -11.42
CA HIS A 63 23.39 -29.80 -10.89
C HIS A 63 23.10 -28.92 -9.67
N GLY A 64 21.94 -28.25 -9.63
CA GLY A 64 21.54 -27.37 -8.51
C GLY A 64 21.77 -25.86 -8.75
N GLY A 65 21.46 -25.02 -7.75
CA GLY A 65 21.52 -23.55 -7.84
C GLY A 65 22.92 -22.99 -7.71
N TRP A 66 23.26 -21.90 -8.43
CA TRP A 66 24.62 -21.42 -8.75
C TRP A 66 25.60 -21.18 -7.59
N LEU A 67 25.10 -21.02 -6.37
CA LEU A 67 25.92 -20.79 -5.18
C LEU A 67 26.56 -22.10 -4.69
N ASP A 68 27.79 -22.02 -4.21
CA ASP A 68 28.49 -23.16 -3.60
C ASP A 68 28.16 -23.33 -2.11
N GLU A 69 27.81 -22.22 -1.43
CA GLU A 69 27.43 -22.18 -0.01
C GLU A 69 26.34 -21.12 0.22
N ILE A 70 25.45 -21.37 1.18
CA ILE A 70 24.44 -20.41 1.64
C ILE A 70 24.49 -20.39 3.16
N ASP A 71 25.02 -19.30 3.71
CA ASP A 71 25.06 -19.07 5.15
C ASP A 71 23.78 -18.39 5.63
N VAL A 72 23.08 -19.03 6.56
CA VAL A 72 21.87 -18.48 7.17
C VAL A 72 22.17 -18.06 8.60
N SER A 73 22.00 -16.78 8.88
CA SER A 73 22.24 -16.19 10.19
C SER A 73 21.01 -15.41 10.69
N VAL A 74 20.94 -15.21 12.00
CA VAL A 74 19.90 -14.37 12.61
C VAL A 74 20.41 -12.94 12.66
N VAL A 75 19.79 -12.06 11.88
CA VAL A 75 20.08 -10.63 11.84
C VAL A 75 18.85 -9.86 12.32
N ALA A 76 19.06 -8.95 13.27
CA ALA A 76 18.00 -8.05 13.72
C ALA A 76 17.73 -6.97 12.66
N GLY A 77 16.45 -6.67 12.41
CA GLY A 77 16.03 -5.78 11.32
C GLY A 77 16.54 -4.35 11.43
N ASP A 78 16.77 -3.85 12.64
CA ASP A 78 17.38 -2.54 12.92
C ASP A 78 18.84 -2.44 12.43
N SER A 79 19.53 -3.56 12.29
CA SER A 79 20.90 -3.65 11.78
C SER A 79 21.00 -4.13 10.33
N ALA A 80 19.89 -4.50 9.69
CA ALA A 80 19.91 -5.11 8.36
C ALA A 80 20.57 -4.22 7.31
N ILE A 81 20.23 -2.92 7.28
CA ILE A 81 20.78 -1.96 6.31
C ILE A 81 22.30 -1.82 6.49
N SER A 82 22.78 -1.66 7.72
CA SER A 82 24.21 -1.47 7.96
C SER A 82 25.02 -2.74 7.68
N GLN A 83 24.47 -3.92 7.94
CA GLN A 83 25.12 -5.20 7.61
C GLN A 83 25.19 -5.43 6.09
N LEU A 84 24.16 -5.06 5.33
CA LEU A 84 24.18 -5.09 3.86
C LEU A 84 25.24 -4.11 3.32
N GLN A 85 25.28 -2.88 3.81
CA GLN A 85 26.28 -1.88 3.38
C GLN A 85 27.72 -2.30 3.72
N ALA A 86 27.92 -3.02 4.82
CA ALA A 86 29.22 -3.54 5.22
C ALA A 86 29.62 -4.81 4.45
N GLY A 87 28.73 -5.40 3.64
CA GLY A 87 28.95 -6.69 2.99
C GLY A 87 29.03 -7.87 3.97
N ALA A 88 28.46 -7.71 5.18
CA ALA A 88 28.39 -8.78 6.17
C ALA A 88 27.27 -9.79 5.87
N ILE A 89 26.25 -9.34 5.14
CA ILE A 89 25.21 -10.18 4.52
C ILE A 89 24.97 -9.68 3.10
N ASP A 90 24.61 -10.60 2.19
CA ASP A 90 24.29 -10.25 0.80
C ASP A 90 22.78 -10.08 0.57
N PHE A 91 21.96 -10.66 1.45
CA PHE A 91 20.50 -10.66 1.33
C PHE A 91 19.82 -10.66 2.69
N TYR A 92 18.84 -9.77 2.87
CA TYR A 92 17.97 -9.77 4.04
C TYR A 92 16.56 -10.21 3.63
N SER A 93 16.17 -11.41 4.05
CA SER A 93 14.98 -12.10 3.54
C SER A 93 13.69 -11.79 4.30
N PHE A 94 13.73 -10.96 5.34
CA PHE A 94 12.57 -10.67 6.19
C PHE A 94 12.04 -9.27 5.96
N ASN A 95 10.76 -9.04 6.27
CA ASN A 95 10.15 -7.72 6.12
C ASN A 95 10.76 -6.74 7.13
N LEU A 96 11.13 -5.55 6.64
CA LEU A 96 11.45 -4.41 7.48
C LEU A 96 10.18 -3.57 7.72
N ALA A 97 10.22 -2.74 8.76
CA ALA A 97 9.14 -1.80 9.02
C ALA A 97 8.96 -0.85 7.82
N SER A 98 7.72 -0.49 7.51
CA SER A 98 7.39 0.29 6.30
C SER A 98 8.06 1.67 6.28
N ASP A 99 8.30 2.27 7.45
CA ASP A 99 8.98 3.55 7.63
C ASP A 99 10.50 3.49 7.39
N MET A 100 11.08 2.30 7.28
CA MET A 100 12.49 2.11 6.92
C MET A 100 12.75 2.30 5.42
N TYR A 101 11.71 2.30 4.58
CA TYR A 101 11.87 2.37 3.13
C TYR A 101 12.72 3.56 2.65
N PRO A 102 12.56 4.81 3.15
CA PRO A 102 13.44 5.92 2.80
C PRO A 102 14.92 5.65 3.12
N ALA A 103 15.22 5.02 4.26
CA ALA A 103 16.59 4.69 4.64
C ALA A 103 17.21 3.60 3.74
N ILE A 104 16.40 2.63 3.28
CA ILE A 104 16.84 1.61 2.30
C ILE A 104 17.21 2.29 0.98
N GLN A 105 16.38 3.25 0.52
CA GLN A 105 16.64 4.00 -0.71
C GLN A 105 17.88 4.89 -0.59
N GLU A 106 18.04 5.61 0.53
CA GLU A 106 19.22 6.44 0.81
C GLU A 106 20.51 5.60 0.87
N ALA A 107 20.42 4.38 1.41
CA ALA A 107 21.53 3.43 1.43
C ALA A 107 21.90 2.88 0.04
N GLY A 108 21.11 3.16 -1.01
CA GLY A 108 21.32 2.67 -2.37
C GLY A 108 21.09 1.16 -2.51
N LEU A 109 20.35 0.56 -1.58
CA LEU A 109 20.09 -0.88 -1.58
C LEU A 109 18.88 -1.22 -2.46
N GLU A 110 19.03 -2.25 -3.27
CA GLU A 110 17.91 -2.82 -4.01
C GLU A 110 16.90 -3.43 -3.04
N SER A 111 15.61 -3.20 -3.30
CA SER A 111 14.52 -3.74 -2.50
C SER A 111 13.36 -4.13 -3.38
N THR A 112 12.58 -5.09 -2.91
CA THR A 112 11.36 -5.55 -3.57
C THR A 112 10.20 -5.49 -2.59
N GLN A 113 9.02 -5.18 -3.10
CA GLN A 113 7.80 -5.21 -2.32
C GLN A 113 7.22 -6.62 -2.34
N SER A 114 6.92 -7.16 -1.15
CA SER A 114 6.24 -8.44 -0.98
C SER A 114 4.88 -8.26 -0.31
N LEU A 115 3.86 -8.91 -0.85
CA LEU A 115 2.50 -8.95 -0.30
C LEU A 115 2.21 -10.28 0.43
N GLY A 116 3.20 -10.78 1.17
CA GLY A 116 3.17 -12.12 1.75
C GLY A 116 2.59 -12.24 3.17
N GLY A 117 2.33 -11.12 3.85
CA GLY A 117 1.89 -11.11 5.25
C GLY A 117 0.69 -10.19 5.50
N TYR A 118 0.02 -10.41 6.63
CA TYR A 118 -1.03 -9.51 7.11
C TYR A 118 -1.02 -9.45 8.63
N TYR A 119 -1.44 -8.30 9.16
CA TYR A 119 -1.77 -8.15 10.57
C TYR A 119 -3.28 -8.32 10.75
N GLY A 120 -3.68 -8.99 11.82
CA GLY A 120 -5.08 -9.23 12.14
C GLY A 120 -5.30 -9.24 13.64
N ILE A 121 -6.51 -8.88 14.05
CA ILE A 121 -6.94 -8.94 15.44
C ILE A 121 -7.81 -10.18 15.58
N SER A 122 -7.40 -11.08 16.47
CA SER A 122 -8.18 -12.26 16.85
C SER A 122 -8.79 -12.03 18.23
N LEU A 123 -10.10 -12.15 18.35
CA LEU A 123 -10.84 -11.95 19.59
C LEU A 123 -11.23 -13.30 20.16
N ASN A 124 -11.00 -13.50 21.46
CA ASN A 124 -11.44 -14.71 22.13
C ASN A 124 -12.94 -14.60 22.51
N PRO A 125 -13.83 -15.44 21.94
CA PRO A 125 -15.26 -15.38 22.22
C PRO A 125 -15.67 -16.17 23.47
N ALA A 126 -14.73 -16.74 24.23
CA ALA A 126 -15.05 -17.55 25.40
C ALA A 126 -15.76 -16.72 26.48
N VAL A 127 -16.82 -17.29 27.04
CA VAL A 127 -17.45 -16.75 28.25
C VAL A 127 -16.56 -17.09 29.44
N PHE A 128 -16.33 -16.13 30.33
CA PHE A 128 -15.55 -16.37 31.55
C PHE A 128 -16.27 -17.35 32.48
N THR A 129 -15.50 -18.14 33.22
CA THR A 129 -16.03 -19.04 34.25
C THR A 129 -16.55 -18.25 35.46
N ASP A 130 -15.93 -17.11 35.75
CA ASP A 130 -16.40 -16.14 36.73
C ASP A 130 -17.54 -15.30 36.14
N ALA A 131 -18.76 -15.58 36.56
CA ALA A 131 -19.97 -14.87 36.11
C ALA A 131 -20.05 -13.42 36.61
N THR A 132 -19.14 -12.98 37.50
CA THR A 132 -19.09 -11.59 37.95
C THR A 132 -18.37 -10.67 36.96
N VAL A 133 -17.63 -11.23 36.00
CA VAL A 133 -16.88 -10.50 34.97
C VAL A 133 -17.49 -10.75 33.60
N LEU A 134 -17.55 -9.71 32.77
CA LEU A 134 -18.08 -9.78 31.42
C LEU A 134 -16.97 -9.82 30.37
N ASN A 135 -17.06 -10.76 29.43
CA ASN A 135 -16.32 -10.68 28.16
C ASN A 135 -17.26 -10.17 27.04
N PRO A 136 -17.17 -8.90 26.61
CA PRO A 136 -17.97 -8.37 25.51
C PRO A 136 -17.76 -9.13 24.19
N PHE A 137 -16.55 -9.66 23.97
CA PHE A 137 -16.24 -10.38 22.75
C PHE A 137 -16.88 -11.77 22.68
N SER A 138 -17.55 -12.25 23.73
CA SER A 138 -18.46 -13.40 23.61
C SER A 138 -19.66 -13.09 22.71
N ASN A 139 -20.08 -11.82 22.62
CA ASN A 139 -21.14 -11.36 21.72
C ASN A 139 -20.62 -11.19 20.29
N ARG A 140 -21.25 -11.91 19.34
CA ARG A 140 -20.88 -11.87 17.93
C ARG A 140 -21.03 -10.47 17.30
N LYS A 141 -22.06 -9.72 17.66
CA LYS A 141 -22.33 -8.41 17.07
C LYS A 141 -21.29 -7.38 17.53
N ILE A 142 -20.83 -7.45 18.78
CA ILE A 142 -19.71 -6.62 19.26
C ILE A 142 -18.43 -6.95 18.47
N ARG A 143 -18.14 -8.23 18.20
CA ARG A 143 -17.00 -8.61 17.35
C ARG A 143 -17.15 -8.10 15.91
N GLU A 144 -18.35 -8.17 15.34
CA GLU A 144 -18.64 -7.64 14.00
C GLU A 144 -18.45 -6.12 13.96
N ALA A 145 -18.88 -5.41 15.01
CA ALA A 145 -18.79 -3.97 15.14
C ALA A 145 -17.37 -3.43 15.12
N LEU A 146 -16.37 -4.23 15.51
CA LEU A 146 -14.96 -3.83 15.37
C LEU A 146 -14.55 -3.56 13.92
N ASN A 147 -15.26 -4.12 12.93
CA ASN A 147 -14.93 -3.81 11.54
C ASN A 147 -15.22 -2.35 11.18
N TRP A 148 -16.34 -1.80 11.67
CA TRP A 148 -16.67 -0.39 11.52
C TRP A 148 -15.82 0.49 12.44
N LEU A 149 -15.44 -0.01 13.63
CA LEU A 149 -14.70 0.76 14.64
C LEU A 149 -13.25 1.09 14.25
N ILE A 150 -12.59 0.22 13.48
CA ILE A 150 -11.16 0.36 13.20
C ILE A 150 -10.95 1.15 11.91
N ASP A 151 -10.45 2.38 12.04
CA ASP A 151 -9.97 3.16 10.90
C ASP A 151 -8.63 2.61 10.39
N ARG A 152 -8.72 1.71 9.41
CA ARG A 152 -7.56 1.05 8.80
C ARG A 152 -6.70 2.02 7.98
N ASN A 153 -7.29 3.10 7.48
CA ASN A 153 -6.54 4.13 6.75
C ASN A 153 -5.69 4.96 7.71
N TYR A 154 -6.28 5.36 8.84
CA TYR A 154 -5.56 6.05 9.91
C TYR A 154 -4.42 5.18 10.46
N VAL A 155 -4.67 3.90 10.77
CA VAL A 155 -3.63 2.97 11.21
C VAL A 155 -2.50 2.87 10.17
N ASN A 156 -2.83 2.76 8.89
CA ASN A 156 -1.81 2.69 7.85
C ASN A 156 -0.94 3.96 7.80
N GLN A 157 -1.56 5.14 7.90
CA GLN A 157 -0.85 6.42 7.85
C GLN A 157 0.04 6.61 9.08
N GLU A 158 -0.50 6.40 10.27
CA GLU A 158 0.19 6.75 11.52
C GLU A 158 1.17 5.67 12.01
N VAL A 159 0.88 4.40 11.75
CA VAL A 159 1.72 3.29 12.25
C VAL A 159 2.67 2.77 11.17
N PHE A 160 2.21 2.73 9.92
CA PHE A 160 2.97 2.15 8.81
C PHE A 160 3.51 3.20 7.83
N ALA A 161 3.43 4.49 8.16
CA ALA A 161 3.86 5.60 7.30
C ALA A 161 3.25 5.55 5.88
N GLY A 162 2.05 4.96 5.74
CA GLY A 162 1.37 4.73 4.46
C GLY A 162 1.93 3.57 3.62
N GLY A 163 2.95 2.86 4.09
CA GLY A 163 3.61 1.78 3.34
C GLY A 163 2.95 0.40 3.48
N SER A 164 1.82 0.28 4.18
CA SER A 164 1.01 -0.93 4.23
C SER A 164 -0.27 -0.80 3.40
N LEU A 165 -0.99 -1.91 3.24
CA LEU A 165 -2.25 -1.96 2.51
C LEU A 165 -3.40 -2.23 3.47
N PRO A 166 -4.36 -1.29 3.62
CA PRO A 166 -5.58 -1.53 4.39
C PRO A 166 -6.33 -2.74 3.85
N LYS A 167 -6.68 -3.67 4.74
CA LYS A 167 -7.33 -4.93 4.38
C LYS A 167 -8.47 -5.24 5.34
N LEU A 168 -9.64 -5.52 4.76
CA LEU A 168 -10.82 -5.95 5.52
C LEU A 168 -11.03 -7.47 5.44
N LEU A 169 -10.78 -8.04 4.27
CA LEU A 169 -11.08 -9.44 3.96
C LEU A 169 -9.84 -10.32 4.12
N PRO A 170 -9.95 -11.65 4.25
CA PRO A 170 -8.79 -12.54 4.26
C PRO A 170 -8.04 -12.61 2.92
N VAL A 171 -8.54 -11.97 1.85
CA VAL A 171 -7.95 -11.94 0.51
C VAL A 171 -7.26 -10.60 0.25
N THR A 172 -6.06 -10.64 -0.35
CA THR A 172 -5.29 -9.42 -0.68
C THR A 172 -5.78 -8.81 -1.99
N THR A 173 -6.14 -7.53 -1.96
CA THR A 173 -6.79 -6.82 -3.07
C THR A 173 -5.97 -6.78 -4.36
N GLN A 174 -4.64 -6.84 -4.27
CA GLN A 174 -3.72 -6.75 -5.41
C GLN A 174 -3.40 -8.12 -6.03
N LEU A 175 -3.93 -9.22 -5.47
CA LEU A 175 -3.69 -10.57 -5.96
C LEU A 175 -4.89 -11.10 -6.75
N VAL A 176 -4.63 -12.08 -7.62
CA VAL A 176 -5.60 -12.60 -8.60
C VAL A 176 -6.87 -13.19 -7.95
N GLU A 177 -6.76 -13.68 -6.72
CA GLU A 177 -7.87 -14.23 -5.95
C GLU A 177 -8.96 -13.19 -5.68
N TYR A 178 -8.57 -11.92 -5.48
CA TYR A 178 -9.53 -10.83 -5.28
C TYR A 178 -10.37 -10.59 -6.53
N THR A 179 -9.76 -10.65 -7.72
CA THR A 179 -10.46 -10.45 -9.00
C THR A 179 -11.63 -11.43 -9.17
N ASN A 180 -11.45 -12.69 -8.75
CA ASN A 180 -12.50 -13.70 -8.81
C ASN A 180 -13.68 -13.44 -7.87
N LEU A 181 -13.50 -12.57 -6.87
CA LEU A 181 -14.46 -12.28 -5.81
C LEU A 181 -14.91 -10.82 -5.80
N ILE A 182 -14.54 -10.03 -6.82
CA ILE A 182 -14.56 -8.56 -6.77
C ILE A 182 -15.91 -7.97 -6.37
N ASP A 183 -17.01 -8.49 -6.91
CA ASP A 183 -18.36 -7.98 -6.59
C ASP A 183 -18.72 -8.20 -5.12
N THR A 184 -18.43 -9.40 -4.61
CA THR A 184 -18.67 -9.73 -3.19
C THR A 184 -17.73 -8.97 -2.28
N ALA A 185 -16.46 -8.87 -2.66
CA ALA A 185 -15.44 -8.19 -1.89
C ALA A 185 -15.78 -6.71 -1.73
N ARG A 186 -16.11 -6.02 -2.83
CA ARG A 186 -16.48 -4.60 -2.81
C ARG A 186 -17.78 -4.33 -2.06
N ALA A 187 -18.76 -5.22 -2.14
CA ALA A 187 -19.98 -5.11 -1.35
C ALA A 187 -19.68 -5.20 0.16
N LEU A 188 -18.81 -6.12 0.57
CA LEU A 188 -18.40 -6.27 1.98
C LEU A 188 -17.53 -5.09 2.44
N GLU A 189 -16.58 -4.64 1.62
CA GLU A 189 -15.74 -3.47 1.90
C GLU A 189 -16.57 -2.20 2.05
N SER A 190 -17.62 -2.04 1.24
CA SER A 190 -18.55 -0.93 1.39
C SER A 190 -19.41 -1.08 2.63
N LYS A 191 -19.91 -2.30 2.92
CA LYS A 191 -20.73 -2.59 4.10
C LYS A 191 -19.97 -2.32 5.41
N TYR A 192 -18.68 -2.65 5.47
CA TYR A 192 -17.86 -2.54 6.67
C TYR A 192 -16.77 -1.46 6.55
N ALA A 193 -17.01 -0.42 5.76
CA ALA A 193 -16.18 0.77 5.78
C ALA A 193 -16.15 1.37 7.19
N PHE A 194 -15.09 2.12 7.52
CA PHE A 194 -14.98 2.75 8.83
C PHE A 194 -16.21 3.64 9.11
N ASP A 195 -16.87 3.36 10.23
CA ASP A 195 -18.05 4.07 10.71
C ASP A 195 -18.08 3.98 12.25
N LEU A 196 -17.51 4.99 12.89
CA LEU A 196 -17.41 5.05 14.34
C LEU A 196 -18.80 5.12 15.01
N GLU A 197 -19.75 5.83 14.39
CA GLU A 197 -21.09 6.01 14.94
C GLU A 197 -21.88 4.70 14.91
N GLN A 198 -21.86 4.00 13.77
CA GLN A 198 -22.48 2.68 13.64
C GLN A 198 -21.86 1.66 14.59
N ALA A 199 -20.53 1.64 14.70
CA ALA A 199 -19.84 0.75 15.65
C ALA A 199 -20.30 1.02 17.09
N LYS A 200 -20.35 2.31 17.47
CA LYS A 200 -20.78 2.73 18.80
C LYS A 200 -22.22 2.35 19.09
N GLU A 201 -23.14 2.61 18.16
CA GLU A 201 -24.55 2.25 18.32
C GLU A 201 -24.73 0.76 18.60
N VAL A 202 -24.09 -0.10 17.80
CA VAL A 202 -24.16 -1.55 18.00
C VAL A 202 -23.55 -1.97 19.33
N ILE A 203 -22.39 -1.41 19.71
CA ILE A 203 -21.74 -1.74 20.97
C ILE A 203 -22.59 -1.29 22.16
N ASP A 204 -23.16 -0.09 22.12
CA ASP A 204 -23.98 0.45 23.21
C ASP A 204 -25.22 -0.44 23.47
N VAL A 205 -25.96 -0.77 22.41
CA VAL A 205 -27.14 -1.65 22.50
C VAL A 205 -26.79 -3.03 23.05
N GLU A 206 -25.70 -3.63 22.54
CA GLU A 206 -25.35 -5.00 22.91
C GLU A 206 -24.71 -5.08 24.31
N MET A 207 -23.96 -4.06 24.74
CA MET A 207 -23.41 -3.99 26.09
C MET A 207 -24.52 -3.85 27.14
N GLU A 208 -25.50 -2.96 26.91
CA GLU A 208 -26.69 -2.85 27.77
C GLU A 208 -27.48 -4.17 27.80
N GLY A 209 -27.67 -4.81 26.64
CA GLY A 209 -28.32 -6.12 26.54
C GLY A 209 -27.59 -7.25 27.28
N MET A 210 -26.29 -7.09 27.53
CA MET A 210 -25.47 -8.01 28.34
C MET A 210 -25.48 -7.66 29.84
N GLY A 211 -26.23 -6.63 30.25
CA GLY A 211 -26.32 -6.18 31.64
C GLY A 211 -25.17 -5.27 32.08
N ALA A 212 -24.40 -4.73 31.13
CA ALA A 212 -23.41 -3.69 31.41
C ALA A 212 -24.06 -2.30 31.36
N GLU A 213 -23.50 -1.36 32.11
CA GLU A 213 -23.95 0.03 32.17
C GLU A 213 -22.79 0.96 31.80
N LEU A 214 -23.08 2.04 31.08
CA LEU A 214 -22.07 3.03 30.75
C LEU A 214 -21.86 3.98 31.94
N GLY A 215 -20.66 3.96 32.52
CA GLY A 215 -20.28 4.86 33.61
C GLY A 215 -20.22 6.32 33.16
N ALA A 216 -20.28 7.24 34.13
CA ALA A 216 -20.15 8.68 33.88
C ALA A 216 -18.78 9.08 33.30
N ASP A 217 -17.77 8.21 33.42
CA ASP A 217 -16.44 8.35 32.83
C ASP A 217 -16.34 7.81 31.40
N GLY A 218 -17.46 7.34 30.82
CA GLY A 218 -17.53 6.78 29.48
C GLY A 218 -17.01 5.34 29.37
N LYS A 219 -16.82 4.64 30.49
CA LYS A 219 -16.37 3.24 30.50
C LYS A 219 -17.51 2.30 30.88
N TRP A 220 -17.55 1.14 30.23
CA TRP A 220 -18.52 0.10 30.56
C TRP A 220 -18.23 -0.53 31.91
N GLN A 221 -19.29 -0.72 32.70
CA GLN A 221 -19.30 -1.32 34.02
C GLN A 221 -20.19 -2.57 33.97
N PHE A 222 -19.79 -3.65 34.64
CA PHE A 222 -20.60 -4.84 34.83
C PHE A 222 -20.53 -5.23 36.31
N ASN A 223 -21.68 -5.46 36.95
CA ASN A 223 -21.77 -5.72 38.40
C ASN A 223 -21.05 -4.68 39.28
N GLY A 224 -21.06 -3.40 38.88
CA GLY A 224 -20.42 -2.30 39.61
C GLY A 224 -18.89 -2.23 39.49
N ALA A 225 -18.28 -3.01 38.59
CA ALA A 225 -16.85 -2.98 38.30
C ALA A 225 -16.58 -2.73 36.80
N PRO A 226 -15.46 -2.08 36.44
CA PRO A 226 -15.16 -1.81 35.03
C PRO A 226 -14.99 -3.09 34.23
N VAL A 227 -15.54 -3.12 33.02
CA VAL A 227 -15.28 -4.20 32.07
C VAL A 227 -13.81 -4.14 31.65
N SER A 228 -13.08 -5.23 31.90
CA SER A 228 -11.66 -5.39 31.56
C SER A 228 -11.43 -6.76 30.93
N LEU A 229 -10.48 -6.82 30.00
CA LEU A 229 -10.12 -8.02 29.23
C LEU A 229 -8.64 -8.38 29.38
#